data_AF-A0A1H4HPX9-F1
#
_entry.id   AF-A0A1H4HPX9-F1
#
_cell.length_a   1.000
_cell.length_b   1.000
_cell.length_c   1.000
_cell.angle_alpha   90.00
_cell.angle_beta   90.00
_cell.angle_gamma   90.00
#
_symmetry.space_group_name_H-M   'P 1'
#
loop_
_entity.id
_entity.type
_entity.pdbx_description
1 polymer ?
#
loop_
_entity_poly.entity_id
_entity_poly.type
_entity_poly.pdbx_seq_one_letter_code
_entity_poly.pdbx_strand_id
1 'polypeptide(L)'
;MYTNMIQKHLSQGDMEGVVKQISYIGEKKDITQFAFLIELLKSTDNAILRNTIAIALSDIGDDRAVEPLIEVITDSKTSGSRGTLLYALENLNYIVHIENIIPFIGDSSLEVSAQSFMLLEQMMDKLSDLQNLRCQTIIEMQISHNQSKLLEVALDMLKKWRYQVQE
;
A
#
# COMPACT_ATOMS: atom_id res chain seq x y z
N MET A 1 -24.80 -15.14 1.64
CA MET A 1 -23.72 -14.31 2.22
C MET A 1 -22.55 -14.35 1.25
N TYR A 2 -21.91 -13.21 0.96
CA TYR A 2 -20.86 -13.10 -0.07
C TYR A 2 -19.75 -14.13 0.10
N THR A 3 -19.35 -14.41 1.33
CA THR A 3 -18.38 -15.46 1.69
C THR A 3 -18.69 -16.82 1.06
N ASN A 4 -19.94 -17.30 1.16
CA ASN A 4 -20.32 -18.60 0.59
C ASN A 4 -20.25 -18.61 -0.94
N MET A 5 -20.58 -17.48 -1.57
CA MET A 5 -20.48 -17.34 -3.03
C MET A 5 -19.01 -17.31 -3.47
N ILE A 6 -18.18 -16.53 -2.79
CA ILE A 6 -16.73 -16.43 -3.06
C ILE A 6 -16.06 -17.80 -2.89
N GLN A 7 -16.34 -18.51 -1.79
CA GLN A 7 -15.81 -19.85 -1.56
C GLN A 7 -16.27 -20.85 -2.62
N LYS A 8 -17.53 -20.75 -3.07
CA LYS A 8 -18.03 -21.57 -4.18
C LYS A 8 -17.25 -21.28 -5.47
N HIS A 9 -17.09 -20.01 -5.86
CA HIS A 9 -16.33 -19.64 -7.06
C HIS A 9 -14.87 -20.11 -6.97
N LEU A 10 -14.21 -19.94 -5.81
CA LEU A 10 -12.86 -20.47 -5.56
C LEU A 10 -12.78 -21.99 -5.76
N SER A 11 -13.74 -22.74 -5.20
CA SER A 11 -13.77 -24.21 -5.36
C SER A 11 -13.97 -24.68 -6.81
N GLN A 12 -14.53 -23.80 -7.66
CA GLN A 12 -14.78 -24.06 -9.07
C GLN A 12 -13.66 -23.54 -9.99
N GLY A 13 -12.64 -22.88 -9.42
CA GLY A 13 -11.60 -22.18 -10.20
C GLY A 13 -12.10 -20.95 -10.95
N ASP A 14 -13.30 -20.46 -10.63
CA ASP A 14 -13.93 -19.31 -11.28
C ASP A 14 -13.41 -17.99 -10.69
N MET A 15 -12.20 -17.61 -11.10
CA MET A 15 -11.56 -16.38 -10.62
C MET A 15 -12.29 -15.12 -11.07
N GLU A 16 -12.97 -15.14 -12.22
CA GLU A 16 -13.76 -14.01 -12.69
C GLU A 16 -14.94 -13.75 -11.75
N GLY A 17 -15.65 -14.81 -11.36
CA GLY A 17 -16.70 -14.75 -10.35
C GLY A 17 -16.19 -14.24 -9.01
N VAL A 18 -15.04 -14.72 -8.53
CA VAL A 18 -14.42 -14.24 -7.28
C VAL A 18 -14.12 -12.74 -7.35
N VAL A 19 -13.43 -12.30 -8.41
CA VAL A 19 -13.04 -10.90 -8.58
C VAL A 19 -14.28 -10.01 -8.61
N LYS A 20 -15.30 -10.39 -9.38
CA LYS A 20 -16.55 -9.62 -9.48
C LYS A 20 -17.26 -9.46 -8.15
N GLN A 21 -17.29 -10.50 -7.32
CA GLN A 21 -17.90 -10.43 -5.99
C GLN A 21 -17.12 -9.50 -5.06
N ILE A 22 -15.79 -9.56 -5.06
CA ILE A 22 -14.95 -8.73 -4.20
C ILE A 22 -15.01 -7.25 -4.63
N SER A 23 -14.94 -6.97 -5.93
CA SER A 23 -15.16 -5.61 -6.45
C SER A 23 -16.52 -5.06 -6.04
N TYR A 24 -17.58 -5.88 -6.14
CA TYR A 24 -18.91 -5.47 -5.71
C TYR A 24 -18.98 -5.14 -4.21
N ILE A 25 -18.30 -5.90 -3.34
CA ILE A 25 -18.19 -5.59 -1.90
C ILE A 25 -17.54 -4.21 -1.69
N GLY A 26 -16.44 -3.94 -2.40
CA GLY A 26 -15.73 -2.66 -2.36
C GLY A 26 -16.61 -1.49 -2.81
N GLU A 27 -17.26 -1.62 -3.97
CA GLU A 27 -18.18 -0.61 -4.52
C GLU A 27 -19.35 -0.30 -3.57
N LYS A 28 -19.83 -1.31 -2.84
CA LYS A 28 -20.88 -1.13 -1.84
C LYS A 28 -20.36 -0.65 -0.49
N LYS A 29 -19.04 -0.53 -0.33
CA LYS A 29 -18.37 -0.21 0.93
C LYS A 29 -18.89 -1.08 2.07
N ASP A 30 -19.13 -2.37 1.79
CA ASP A 30 -19.76 -3.27 2.74
C ASP A 30 -18.77 -3.70 3.83
N ILE A 31 -18.72 -2.88 4.89
CA ILE A 31 -17.87 -3.09 6.06
C ILE A 31 -18.16 -4.40 6.80
N THR A 32 -19.31 -5.05 6.58
CA THR A 32 -19.61 -6.35 7.22
C THR A 32 -18.70 -7.46 6.69
N GLN A 33 -18.13 -7.29 5.50
CA GLN A 33 -17.19 -8.23 4.89
C GLN A 33 -15.73 -7.93 5.23
N PHE A 34 -15.45 -6.86 5.99
CA PHE A 34 -14.10 -6.36 6.25
C PHE A 34 -13.17 -7.44 6.81
N ALA A 35 -13.57 -8.13 7.88
CA ALA A 35 -12.75 -9.17 8.51
C ALA A 35 -12.45 -10.33 7.53
N PHE A 36 -13.42 -10.72 6.72
CA PHE A 36 -13.26 -11.76 5.71
C PHE A 36 -12.29 -11.34 4.60
N LEU A 37 -12.37 -10.08 4.14
CA LEU A 37 -11.43 -9.57 3.13
C LEU A 37 -9.99 -9.52 3.67
N ILE A 38 -9.78 -9.14 4.93
CA ILE A 38 -8.44 -9.16 5.55
C ILE A 38 -7.88 -10.59 5.62
N GLU A 39 -8.68 -11.56 6.05
CA GLU A 39 -8.27 -12.97 6.08
C GLU A 39 -7.86 -13.45 4.68
N LEU A 40 -8.70 -13.18 3.67
CA LEU A 40 -8.46 -13.60 2.30
C LEU A 40 -7.23 -12.89 1.69
N LEU A 41 -7.01 -11.61 2.00
CA LEU A 41 -5.83 -10.84 1.58
C LEU A 41 -4.54 -11.52 2.06
N LYS A 42 -4.51 -11.91 3.34
CA LYS A 42 -3.33 -12.51 3.96
C LYS A 42 -3.09 -13.93 3.48
N SER A 43 -4.14 -14.71 3.22
CA SER A 43 -4.05 -16.13 2.86
C SER A 43 -3.87 -16.43 1.37
N THR A 44 -4.21 -15.49 0.46
CA THR A 44 -4.14 -15.75 -0.98
C THR A 44 -2.71 -15.68 -1.54
N ASP A 45 -2.32 -16.70 -2.30
CA ASP A 45 -1.10 -16.68 -3.12
C ASP A 45 -1.34 -16.06 -4.51
N ASN A 46 -2.61 -15.92 -4.93
CA ASN A 46 -2.96 -15.36 -6.23
C ASN A 46 -2.83 -13.82 -6.22
N ALA A 47 -1.91 -13.29 -7.04
CA ALA A 47 -1.63 -11.87 -7.12
C ALA A 47 -2.81 -11.03 -7.63
N ILE A 48 -3.56 -11.52 -8.61
CA ILE A 48 -4.74 -10.83 -9.14
C ILE A 48 -5.80 -10.70 -8.04
N LEU A 49 -6.08 -11.80 -7.33
CA LEU A 49 -7.02 -11.81 -6.22
C LEU A 49 -6.60 -10.86 -5.11
N ARG A 50 -5.32 -10.89 -4.73
CA ARG A 50 -4.75 -10.01 -3.71
C ARG A 50 -4.94 -8.53 -4.07
N ASN A 51 -4.68 -8.17 -5.32
CA ASN A 51 -4.88 -6.81 -5.83
C ASN A 51 -6.36 -6.40 -5.77
N THR A 52 -7.28 -7.28 -6.20
CA THR A 52 -8.71 -6.99 -6.12
C THR A 52 -9.18 -6.75 -4.69
N ILE A 53 -8.68 -7.53 -3.73
CA ILE A 53 -9.01 -7.37 -2.31
C ILE A 53 -8.47 -6.06 -1.76
N ALA A 54 -7.23 -5.70 -2.10
CA ALA A 54 -6.63 -4.44 -1.66
C ALA A 54 -7.43 -3.23 -2.16
N ILE A 55 -7.85 -3.23 -3.43
CA ILE A 55 -8.72 -2.19 -4.00
C ILE A 55 -10.06 -2.15 -3.27
N ALA A 56 -10.70 -3.29 -3.04
CA ALA A 56 -11.97 -3.33 -2.32
C ALA A 56 -11.86 -2.79 -0.88
N LEU A 57 -10.74 -3.06 -0.19
CA LEU A 57 -10.46 -2.51 1.15
C LEU A 57 -10.25 -0.99 1.10
N SER A 58 -9.53 -0.48 0.08
CA SER A 58 -9.40 0.96 -0.18
C SER A 58 -10.77 1.60 -0.44
N ASP A 59 -11.63 0.98 -1.24
CA ASP A 59 -12.96 1.50 -1.56
C ASP A 59 -13.87 1.57 -0.33
N ILE A 60 -13.78 0.54 0.54
CA ILE A 60 -14.44 0.54 1.86
C ILE A 60 -13.97 1.76 2.67
N GLY A 61 -12.70 2.13 2.61
CA GLY A 61 -12.16 3.35 3.22
C GLY A 61 -12.02 3.27 4.74
N ASP A 62 -11.84 2.07 5.28
CA ASP A 62 -11.63 1.85 6.71
C ASP A 62 -10.14 1.72 7.01
N ASP A 63 -9.59 2.68 7.76
CA ASP A 63 -8.16 2.76 8.11
C ASP A 63 -7.64 1.53 8.86
N ARG A 64 -8.52 0.68 9.42
CA ARG A 64 -8.12 -0.62 9.97
C ARG A 64 -7.49 -1.55 8.92
N ALA A 65 -7.63 -1.23 7.62
CA ALA A 65 -7.02 -1.99 6.54
C ALA A 65 -5.53 -1.68 6.36
N VAL A 66 -5.05 -0.55 6.88
CA VAL A 66 -3.67 -0.08 6.65
C VAL A 66 -2.65 -1.08 7.17
N GLU A 67 -2.72 -1.47 8.44
CA GLU A 67 -1.76 -2.42 9.03
C GLU A 67 -1.73 -3.75 8.25
N PRO A 68 -2.87 -4.43 7.98
CA PRO A 68 -2.87 -5.61 7.12
C PRO A 68 -2.30 -5.40 5.71
N LEU A 69 -2.55 -4.25 5.08
CA LEU A 69 -1.98 -3.93 3.77
C LEU A 69 -0.47 -3.77 3.87
N ILE A 70 0.04 -3.10 4.90
CA ILE A 70 1.48 -2.93 5.15
C ILE A 70 2.16 -4.26 5.42
N GLU A 71 1.56 -5.15 6.21
CA GLU A 71 2.07 -6.52 6.41
C GLU A 71 2.26 -7.25 5.08
N VAL A 72 1.27 -7.16 4.19
CA VAL A 72 1.30 -7.86 2.89
C VAL A 72 2.24 -7.18 1.89
N ILE A 73 2.33 -5.85 1.91
CA ILE A 73 3.28 -5.06 1.11
C ILE A 73 4.72 -5.44 1.49
N THR A 74 5.01 -5.58 2.78
CA THR A 74 6.37 -5.87 3.29
C THR A 74 6.75 -7.35 3.22
N ASP A 75 5.79 -8.25 2.99
CA ASP A 75 6.04 -9.66 2.78
C ASP A 75 6.87 -9.90 1.49
N SER A 76 7.86 -10.79 1.59
CA SER A 76 8.66 -11.24 0.45
C SER A 76 7.81 -11.86 -0.68
N LYS A 77 6.68 -12.50 -0.36
CA LYS A 77 5.80 -13.17 -1.34
C LYS A 77 5.18 -12.21 -2.34
N THR A 78 5.13 -10.93 -2.02
CA THR A 78 4.54 -9.91 -2.89
C THR A 78 5.56 -9.21 -3.76
N SER A 79 6.85 -9.56 -3.67
CA SER A 79 7.91 -8.99 -4.53
C SER A 79 7.52 -9.02 -6.01
N GLY A 80 7.63 -7.89 -6.70
CA GLY A 80 7.18 -7.72 -8.09
C GLY A 80 5.67 -7.53 -8.28
N SER A 81 4.86 -7.53 -7.21
CA SER A 81 3.38 -7.37 -7.25
C SER A 81 2.83 -6.41 -6.19
N ARG A 82 3.63 -5.41 -5.78
CA ARG A 82 3.28 -4.47 -4.69
C ARG A 82 2.63 -3.17 -5.15
N GLY A 83 2.69 -2.82 -6.43
CA GLY A 83 2.22 -1.54 -6.97
C GLY A 83 0.77 -1.24 -6.60
N THR A 84 -0.14 -2.17 -6.90
CA THR A 84 -1.56 -2.04 -6.53
C THR A 84 -1.81 -2.02 -5.02
N LEU A 85 -0.97 -2.70 -4.23
CA LEU A 85 -1.12 -2.70 -2.78
C LEU A 85 -0.74 -1.34 -2.18
N LEU A 86 0.33 -0.73 -2.68
CA LEU A 86 0.70 0.64 -2.34
C LEU A 86 -0.36 1.63 -2.82
N TYR A 87 -0.88 1.47 -4.04
CA TYR A 87 -1.95 2.30 -4.57
C TYR A 87 -3.20 2.27 -3.68
N ALA A 88 -3.57 1.11 -3.15
CA ALA A 88 -4.71 0.97 -2.22
C ALA A 88 -4.55 1.78 -0.91
N LEU A 89 -3.35 2.25 -0.58
CA LEU A 89 -3.14 3.13 0.57
C LEU A 89 -3.54 4.59 0.30
N GLU A 90 -3.63 5.06 -0.96
CA GLU A 90 -3.85 6.47 -1.29
C GLU A 90 -5.08 7.08 -0.61
N ASN A 91 -6.14 6.28 -0.42
CA ASN A 91 -7.40 6.71 0.19
C ASN A 91 -7.51 6.38 1.69
N LEU A 92 -6.42 5.94 2.31
CA LEU A 92 -6.38 5.52 3.72
C LEU A 92 -5.42 6.41 4.52
N ASN A 93 -5.58 6.41 5.85
CA ASN A 93 -4.68 7.11 6.75
C ASN A 93 -3.49 6.23 7.16
N TYR A 94 -2.43 6.27 6.37
CA TYR A 94 -1.21 5.49 6.57
C TYR A 94 -0.06 6.27 7.21
N ILE A 95 -0.32 7.46 7.77
CA ILE A 95 0.75 8.34 8.29
C ILE A 95 1.65 7.65 9.32
N VAL A 96 1.09 6.79 10.17
CA VAL A 96 1.84 6.06 11.20
C VAL A 96 2.75 4.98 10.63
N HIS A 97 2.50 4.54 9.39
CA HIS A 97 3.26 3.51 8.67
C HIS A 97 4.16 4.08 7.57
N ILE A 98 4.32 5.40 7.48
CA ILE A 98 5.09 6.01 6.40
C ILE A 98 6.51 5.45 6.31
N GLU A 99 7.15 5.17 7.45
CA GLU A 99 8.48 4.59 7.55
C GLU A 99 8.57 3.17 6.95
N ASN A 100 7.47 2.42 6.91
CA ASN A 100 7.39 1.11 6.25
C ASN A 100 7.20 1.23 4.73
N ILE A 101 6.72 2.38 4.25
CA ILE A 101 6.46 2.64 2.82
C ILE A 101 7.72 3.17 2.14
N ILE A 102 8.45 4.10 2.77
CA ILE A 102 9.65 4.75 2.20
C ILE A 102 10.69 3.78 1.58
N PRO A 103 10.96 2.58 2.15
CA PRO A 103 11.86 1.62 1.52
C PRO A 103 11.53 1.28 0.06
N PHE A 104 10.26 1.36 -0.34
CA PHE A 104 9.82 1.00 -1.68
C PHE A 104 10.12 2.06 -2.75
N ILE A 105 10.53 3.28 -2.38
CA ILE A 105 11.04 4.28 -3.34
C ILE A 105 12.28 3.74 -4.08
N GLY A 106 13.08 2.92 -3.40
CA GLY A 106 14.25 2.25 -3.99
C GLY A 106 13.92 0.98 -4.76
N ASP A 107 12.65 0.57 -4.88
CA ASP A 107 12.30 -0.69 -5.55
C ASP A 107 12.69 -0.66 -7.04
N SER A 108 13.10 -1.82 -7.56
CA SER A 108 13.48 -2.00 -8.97
C SER A 108 12.29 -1.85 -9.93
N SER A 109 11.07 -2.09 -9.47
CA SER A 109 9.86 -1.84 -10.23
C SER A 109 9.55 -0.34 -10.22
N LEU A 110 9.53 0.26 -11.41
CA LEU A 110 9.20 1.68 -11.58
C LEU A 110 7.82 2.03 -11.03
N GLU A 111 6.84 1.11 -11.16
CA GLU A 111 5.50 1.28 -10.61
C GLU A 111 5.53 1.35 -9.07
N VAL A 112 6.25 0.42 -8.42
CA VAL A 112 6.37 0.37 -6.95
C VAL A 112 7.12 1.60 -6.43
N SER A 113 8.21 1.95 -7.10
CA SER A 113 9.04 3.11 -6.78
C SER A 113 8.25 4.41 -6.88
N ALA A 114 7.57 4.64 -8.00
CA ALA A 114 6.75 5.83 -8.22
C ALA A 114 5.58 5.91 -7.23
N GLN A 115 4.85 4.81 -7.02
CA GLN A 115 3.72 4.79 -6.11
C GLN A 115 4.14 5.08 -4.66
N SER A 116 5.25 4.48 -4.21
CA SER A 116 5.80 4.76 -2.88
C SER A 116 6.21 6.22 -2.71
N PHE A 117 6.74 6.84 -3.76
CA PHE A 117 7.10 8.25 -3.74
C PHE A 117 5.86 9.16 -3.66
N MET A 118 4.82 8.88 -4.45
CA MET A 118 3.56 9.62 -4.41
C MET A 118 2.91 9.56 -3.02
N LEU A 119 2.94 8.39 -2.37
CA LEU A 119 2.44 8.24 -1.00
C LEU A 119 3.22 9.10 0.02
N LEU A 120 4.53 9.26 -0.16
CA LEU A 120 5.35 10.16 0.64
C LEU A 120 4.97 11.62 0.38
N GLU A 121 4.83 12.01 -0.89
CA GLU A 121 4.45 13.36 -1.28
C GLU A 121 3.11 13.78 -0.65
N GLN A 122 2.11 12.90 -0.68
CA GLN A 122 0.78 13.14 -0.10
C GLN A 122 0.81 13.35 1.43
N MET A 123 1.80 12.82 2.13
CA MET A 123 1.90 12.89 3.60
C MET A 123 2.90 13.94 4.08
N MET A 124 3.60 14.62 3.18
CA MET A 124 4.72 15.50 3.51
C MET A 124 4.37 16.56 4.56
N ASP A 125 3.23 17.23 4.38
CA ASP A 125 2.72 18.29 5.26
C ASP A 125 2.26 17.78 6.63
N LYS A 126 2.09 16.47 6.75
CA LYS A 126 1.55 15.79 7.94
C LYS A 126 2.62 15.06 8.73
N LEU A 127 3.85 14.96 8.21
CA LEU A 127 4.94 14.29 8.90
C LEU A 127 5.31 15.04 10.17
N SER A 128 5.36 14.32 11.29
CA SER A 128 6.00 14.85 12.49
C SER A 128 7.50 15.04 12.25
N ASP A 129 8.11 15.84 13.12
CA ASP A 129 9.52 16.15 13.01
C ASP A 129 10.42 14.91 13.07
N LEU A 130 10.03 13.95 13.90
CA LEU A 130 10.70 12.68 14.07
C LEU A 130 10.51 11.77 12.85
N GLN A 131 9.30 11.70 12.30
CA GLN A 131 9.02 10.91 11.10
C GLN A 131 9.79 11.42 9.90
N ASN A 132 9.83 12.75 9.67
CA ASN A 132 10.62 13.33 8.59
C ASN A 132 12.10 12.93 8.70
N LEU A 133 12.71 13.04 9.88
CA LEU A 133 14.10 12.65 10.12
C LEU A 133 14.34 11.15 9.86
N ARG A 134 13.41 10.30 10.28
CA ARG A 134 13.50 8.84 10.05
C ARG A 134 13.36 8.49 8.57
N CYS A 135 12.41 9.11 7.86
CA CYS A 135 12.28 8.96 6.41
C CYS A 135 13.57 9.35 5.68
N GLN A 136 14.19 10.48 6.05
CA GLN A 136 15.48 10.90 5.50
C GLN A 136 16.58 9.86 5.78
N THR A 137 16.67 9.36 7.01
CA THR A 137 17.65 8.34 7.40
C THR A 137 17.47 7.05 6.59
N ILE A 138 16.22 6.60 6.39
CA ILE A 138 15.90 5.41 5.58
C ILE A 138 16.34 5.59 4.13
N ILE A 139 16.12 6.78 3.55
CA ILE A 139 16.51 7.07 2.16
C ILE A 139 18.03 7.17 2.02
N GLU A 140 18.71 7.84 2.96
CA GLU A 140 20.17 7.97 2.97
C GLU A 140 20.87 6.61 3.05
N MET A 141 20.35 5.69 3.88
CA MET A 141 20.86 4.32 3.95
C MET A 141 20.73 3.58 2.62
N GLN A 142 19.64 3.79 1.87
CA GLN A 142 19.44 3.13 0.58
C GLN A 142 20.36 3.67 -0.52
N ILE A 143 20.57 4.99 -0.59
CA ILE A 143 21.40 5.63 -1.64
C ILE A 143 22.81 5.02 -1.70
N SER A 144 23.37 4.60 -0.55
CA SER A 144 24.70 3.96 -0.51
C SER A 144 24.80 2.63 -1.28
N HIS A 145 23.68 1.97 -1.56
CA HIS A 145 23.61 0.67 -2.25
C HIS A 145 22.62 0.66 -3.43
N ASN A 146 21.99 1.79 -3.74
CA ASN A 146 20.91 1.90 -4.74
C ASN A 146 21.09 3.17 -5.58
N GLN A 147 21.14 3.02 -6.90
CA GLN A 147 21.37 4.12 -7.85
C GLN A 147 20.07 4.82 -8.30
N SER A 148 18.95 4.57 -7.62
CA SER A 148 17.68 5.23 -7.92
C SER A 148 17.77 6.73 -7.69
N LYS A 149 17.66 7.50 -8.77
CA LYS A 149 17.55 8.97 -8.71
C LYS A 149 16.33 9.43 -7.92
N LEU A 150 15.27 8.62 -7.85
CA LEU A 150 14.07 8.97 -7.11
C LEU A 150 14.32 9.02 -5.59
N LEU A 151 15.28 8.24 -5.08
CA LEU A 151 15.73 8.35 -3.69
C LEU A 151 16.39 9.72 -3.44
N GLU A 152 17.24 10.19 -4.35
CA GLU A 152 17.87 11.52 -4.23
C GLU A 152 16.82 12.63 -4.24
N VAL A 153 15.83 12.54 -5.14
CA VAL A 153 14.71 13.50 -5.22
C VAL A 153 13.89 13.49 -3.93
N ALA A 154 13.53 12.30 -3.43
CA ALA A 154 12.77 12.17 -2.18
C ALA A 154 13.52 12.75 -0.98
N LEU A 155 14.83 12.53 -0.91
CA LEU A 155 15.67 13.07 0.16
C LEU A 155 15.74 14.60 0.11
N ASP A 156 15.97 15.16 -1.08
CA ASP A 156 16.02 16.61 -1.29
C ASP A 156 14.69 17.27 -0.92
N MET A 157 13.58 16.66 -1.32
CA MET A 157 12.23 17.10 -0.99
C MET A 157 11.99 17.17 0.52
N LEU A 158 12.29 16.09 1.26
CA LEU A 158 12.16 16.02 2.72
C LEU A 158 13.04 17.04 3.47
N LYS A 159 14.23 17.33 2.92
CA LYS A 159 15.15 18.34 3.48
C LYS A 159 14.64 19.76 3.25
N LYS A 160 14.14 20.06 2.04
CA LYS A 160 13.69 21.41 1.65
C LYS A 160 12.36 21.82 2.28
N TRP A 161 11.44 20.87 2.47
CA TRP A 161 10.09 21.17 2.96
C TRP A 161 10.08 21.95 4.29
N ARG A 162 10.98 21.62 5.22
CA ARG A 162 11.11 22.30 6.51
C ARG A 162 11.59 23.75 6.43
N TYR A 163 12.30 24.14 5.38
CA TYR A 163 12.75 25.54 5.20
C TYR A 163 11.62 26.47 4.76
N GLN A 164 10.55 25.93 4.17
CA GLN A 164 9.44 26.72 3.63
C GLN A 164 8.29 26.96 4.63
N VAL A 165 8.21 26.18 5.71
CA VAL A 165 7.12 26.27 6.72
C VAL A 165 7.50 27.15 7.92
N GLN A 166 8.76 27.59 8.00
CA GLN A 166 9.26 28.45 9.07
C GLN A 166 9.34 29.96 8.71
N GLU A 167 8.94 30.33 7.49
CA GLU A 167 8.71 31.73 7.04
C GLU A 167 7.20 32.04 6.98
#